data_AF-A0A840FS69-F1
#
_entry.id   AF-A0A840FS69-F1
#
_cell.length_a   1.000
_cell.length_b   1.000
_cell.length_c   1.000
_cell.angle_alpha   90.00
_cell.angle_beta   90.00
_cell.angle_gamma   90.00
#
_symmetry.space_group_name_H-M   'P 1'
#
loop_
_entity.id
_entity.type
_entity.pdbx_description
1 polymer ?
#
loop_
_entity_poly.entity_id
_entity_poly.type
_entity_poly.pdbx_seq_one_letter_code
_entity_poly.pdbx_strand_id
1 'polypeptide(L)'
;MESSRRIEQDYRARVARAVAAIVADPMAEHRLEDLARLAHFSPFHFHRVYASVAGETVAATVRRVRLALATRLLEAGDQSITQVALAVGYESPQAFTRAFGQFTGQSPRAFQQKMVRAILDVDALPQPDDGVAAPAVRIVEHPTRRLHALRHQGPFSTIPHTHRRLRQHAGTARITDRWGASFDEPEGSIGFRYYAAVDSPDAWPEVPEVEMLDIPGGCYAAHRLAGPYSQINAAVRALYIRWLPASGYEPDDRPTLEHYLNSPRQVSQAELRTDLLIPIRHTGTP
;
A
#
# COMPACT_ATOMS: atom_id res chain seq x y z
N MET A 1 -6.54 -36.42 11.44
CA MET A 1 -6.81 -34.98 11.18
C MET A 1 -5.54 -34.12 11.21
N GLU A 2 -4.65 -34.29 12.18
CA GLU A 2 -3.35 -33.56 12.27
C GLU A 2 -2.46 -33.70 11.02
N SER A 3 -2.34 -34.94 10.50
CA SER A 3 -1.44 -35.26 9.38
C SER A 3 -1.87 -34.59 8.06
N SER A 4 -3.18 -34.50 7.80
CA SER A 4 -3.71 -33.83 6.59
C SER A 4 -3.51 -32.32 6.60
N ARG A 5 -3.66 -31.66 7.77
CA ARG A 5 -3.40 -30.21 7.90
C ARG A 5 -1.92 -29.86 7.69
N ARG A 6 -1.01 -30.72 8.16
CA ARG A 6 0.43 -30.53 8.01
C ARG A 6 0.87 -30.65 6.54
N ILE A 7 0.28 -31.59 5.80
CA ILE A 7 0.52 -31.75 4.35
C ILE A 7 -0.04 -30.55 3.56
N GLU A 8 -1.22 -30.07 3.91
CA GLU A 8 -1.82 -28.89 3.27
C GLU A 8 -0.98 -27.62 3.48
N GLN A 9 -0.46 -27.40 4.69
CA GLN A 9 0.44 -26.29 4.99
C GLN A 9 1.77 -26.37 4.21
N ASP A 10 2.35 -27.55 4.08
CA ASP A 10 3.56 -27.76 3.27
C ASP A 10 3.31 -27.39 1.79
N TYR A 11 2.17 -27.79 1.24
CA TYR A 11 1.81 -27.50 -0.16
C TYR A 11 1.63 -26.00 -0.39
N ARG A 12 0.98 -25.30 0.54
CA ARG A 12 0.82 -23.83 0.49
C ARG A 12 2.17 -23.11 0.55
N ALA A 13 3.06 -23.53 1.45
CA ALA A 13 4.39 -22.91 1.58
C ALA A 13 5.22 -23.09 0.31
N ARG A 14 5.12 -24.24 -0.34
CA ARG A 14 5.83 -24.56 -1.58
C ARG A 14 5.29 -23.78 -2.78
N VAL A 15 3.96 -23.65 -2.90
CA VAL A 15 3.33 -22.78 -3.91
C VAL A 15 3.70 -21.31 -3.66
N ALA A 16 3.75 -20.87 -2.41
CA ALA A 16 4.14 -19.50 -2.06
C ALA A 16 5.57 -19.17 -2.53
N ARG A 17 6.51 -20.12 -2.50
CA ARG A 17 7.85 -19.92 -3.07
C ARG A 17 7.83 -19.67 -4.58
N ALA A 18 7.01 -20.41 -5.32
CA ALA A 18 6.84 -20.19 -6.75
C ALA A 18 6.22 -18.81 -7.05
N VAL A 19 5.21 -18.40 -6.26
CA VAL A 19 4.63 -17.05 -6.38
C VAL A 19 5.65 -15.97 -6.04
N ALA A 20 6.45 -16.15 -4.99
CA ALA A 20 7.49 -15.21 -4.60
C ALA A 20 8.53 -15.02 -5.71
N ALA A 21 8.93 -16.09 -6.39
CA ALA A 21 9.84 -16.00 -7.54
C ALA A 21 9.22 -15.22 -8.72
N ILE A 22 7.94 -15.41 -9.00
CA ILE A 22 7.21 -14.64 -10.03
C ILE A 22 7.13 -13.15 -9.67
N VAL A 23 6.94 -12.84 -8.39
CA VAL A 23 6.87 -11.44 -7.93
C VAL A 23 8.25 -10.78 -7.92
N ALA A 24 9.31 -11.53 -7.61
CA ALA A 24 10.67 -11.02 -7.54
C ALA A 24 11.22 -10.62 -8.91
N ASP A 25 10.94 -11.41 -9.95
CA ASP A 25 11.31 -11.08 -11.32
C ASP A 25 10.17 -11.46 -12.29
N PRO A 26 9.19 -10.59 -12.51
CA PRO A 26 8.04 -10.88 -13.37
C PRO A 26 8.39 -11.07 -14.85
N MET A 27 9.58 -10.63 -15.27
CA MET A 27 10.03 -10.65 -16.66
C MET A 27 10.78 -11.93 -17.00
N ALA A 28 11.24 -12.69 -16.01
CA ALA A 28 11.88 -13.98 -16.22
C ALA A 28 10.99 -14.96 -17.01
N GLU A 29 11.65 -15.91 -17.68
CA GLU A 29 11.00 -17.02 -18.34
C GLU A 29 10.50 -18.01 -17.26
N HIS A 30 9.27 -17.79 -16.78
CA HIS A 30 8.63 -18.59 -15.73
C HIS A 30 8.12 -19.94 -16.25
N ARG A 31 9.03 -20.78 -16.73
CA ARG A 31 8.72 -22.12 -17.25
C ARG A 31 8.13 -22.97 -16.12
N LEU A 32 7.16 -23.81 -16.48
CA LEU A 32 6.47 -24.67 -15.52
C LEU A 32 7.46 -25.60 -14.80
N GLU A 33 8.46 -26.10 -15.52
CA GLU A 33 9.48 -27.02 -15.02
C GLU A 33 10.37 -26.37 -13.96
N ASP A 34 10.71 -25.10 -14.13
CA ASP A 34 11.59 -24.37 -13.21
C ASP A 34 10.85 -24.00 -11.92
N LEU A 35 9.60 -23.56 -12.04
CA LEU A 35 8.74 -23.29 -10.88
C LEU A 35 8.37 -24.57 -10.13
N ALA A 36 8.15 -25.68 -10.83
CA ALA A 36 7.92 -26.98 -10.21
C ALA A 36 9.17 -27.45 -9.42
N ARG A 37 10.37 -27.30 -10.01
CA ARG A 37 11.64 -27.61 -9.35
C ARG A 37 11.84 -26.77 -8.08
N LEU A 38 11.57 -25.47 -8.15
CA LEU A 38 11.62 -24.54 -7.02
C LEU A 38 10.62 -24.91 -5.90
N ALA A 39 9.46 -25.43 -6.29
CA ALA A 39 8.45 -25.93 -5.37
C ALA A 39 8.66 -27.40 -4.96
N HIS A 40 9.76 -28.05 -5.38
CA HIS A 40 10.09 -29.47 -5.19
C HIS A 40 9.02 -30.46 -5.68
N PHE A 41 8.24 -30.08 -6.67
CA PHE A 41 7.18 -30.91 -7.26
C PHE A 41 7.60 -31.41 -8.65
N SER A 42 6.97 -32.50 -9.10
CA SER A 42 6.97 -32.82 -10.53
C SER A 42 6.13 -31.79 -11.28
N PRO A 43 6.41 -31.48 -12.57
CA PRO A 43 5.66 -30.47 -13.33
C PRO A 43 4.15 -30.72 -13.35
N PHE A 44 3.75 -31.98 -13.52
CA PHE A 44 2.35 -32.39 -13.55
C PHE A 44 1.63 -32.19 -12.21
N HIS A 45 2.28 -32.54 -11.09
CA HIS A 45 1.70 -32.37 -9.76
C HIS A 45 1.69 -30.89 -9.35
N PHE A 46 2.72 -30.15 -9.72
CA PHE A 46 2.80 -28.71 -9.49
C PHE A 46 1.65 -27.95 -10.14
N HIS A 47 1.34 -28.21 -11.42
CA HIS A 47 0.24 -27.56 -12.12
C HIS A 47 -1.11 -27.73 -11.38
N ARG A 48 -1.42 -28.95 -10.94
CA ARG A 48 -2.67 -29.26 -10.21
C ARG A 48 -2.71 -28.60 -8.83
N VAL A 49 -1.62 -28.72 -8.07
CA VAL A 49 -1.53 -28.16 -6.71
C VAL A 49 -1.56 -26.63 -6.76
N TYR A 50 -0.84 -26.03 -7.70
CA TYR A 50 -0.80 -24.58 -7.87
C TYR A 50 -2.20 -24.02 -8.12
N ALA A 51 -2.93 -24.54 -9.12
CA ALA A 51 -4.27 -24.06 -9.43
C ALA A 51 -5.23 -24.24 -8.25
N SER A 52 -5.12 -25.36 -7.53
CA SER A 52 -5.94 -25.61 -6.35
C SER A 52 -5.64 -24.67 -5.17
N VAL A 53 -4.39 -24.22 -5.02
CA VAL A 53 -3.96 -23.38 -3.90
C VAL A 53 -4.06 -21.88 -4.22
N ALA A 54 -3.64 -21.48 -5.41
CA ALA A 54 -3.63 -20.09 -5.86
C ALA A 54 -4.98 -19.63 -6.43
N GLY A 55 -5.86 -20.56 -6.80
CA GLY A 55 -7.16 -20.26 -7.43
C GLY A 55 -7.04 -19.80 -8.88
N GLU A 56 -5.84 -19.78 -9.44
CA GLU A 56 -5.55 -19.36 -10.80
C GLU A 56 -4.37 -20.17 -11.38
N THR A 57 -4.17 -20.10 -12.70
CA THR A 57 -3.01 -20.73 -13.34
C THR A 57 -1.75 -19.89 -13.13
N VAL A 58 -0.58 -20.52 -13.20
CA VAL A 58 0.73 -19.81 -13.15
C VAL A 58 0.77 -18.67 -14.18
N ALA A 59 0.31 -18.93 -15.41
CA ALA A 59 0.28 -17.94 -16.47
C ALA A 59 -0.63 -16.74 -16.13
N ALA A 60 -1.76 -16.99 -15.44
CA ALA A 60 -2.64 -15.93 -14.95
C ALA A 60 -1.97 -15.10 -13.86
N THR A 61 -1.26 -15.73 -12.93
CA THR A 61 -0.47 -15.03 -11.91
C THR A 61 0.62 -14.17 -12.52
N VAL A 62 1.42 -14.71 -13.45
CA VAL A 62 2.44 -13.95 -14.17
C VAL A 62 1.81 -12.74 -14.85
N ARG A 63 0.73 -12.94 -15.62
CA ARG A 63 0.01 -11.86 -16.30
C ARG A 63 -0.46 -10.78 -15.32
N ARG A 64 -1.04 -11.18 -14.19
CA ARG A 64 -1.52 -10.27 -13.15
C ARG A 64 -0.39 -9.45 -12.53
N VAL A 65 0.76 -10.07 -12.25
CA VAL A 65 1.94 -9.40 -11.71
C VAL A 65 2.53 -8.42 -12.74
N ARG A 66 2.60 -8.81 -14.02
CA ARG A 66 3.07 -7.93 -15.11
C ARG A 66 2.18 -6.71 -15.30
N LEU A 67 0.85 -6.88 -15.24
CA LEU A 67 -0.09 -5.76 -15.33
C LEU A 67 -0.04 -4.85 -14.09
N ALA A 68 0.23 -5.39 -12.91
CA ALA A 68 0.50 -4.60 -11.71
C ALA A 68 1.78 -3.75 -11.87
N LEU A 69 2.85 -4.33 -12.45
CA LEU A 69 4.06 -3.57 -12.79
C LEU A 69 3.78 -2.47 -13.82
N ALA A 70 2.98 -2.77 -14.85
CA ALA A 70 2.59 -1.78 -15.87
C ALA A 70 1.86 -0.59 -15.27
N THR A 71 1.05 -0.82 -14.23
CA THR A 71 0.35 0.25 -13.50
C THR A 71 1.37 1.21 -12.90
N ARG A 72 2.41 0.70 -12.24
CA ARG A 72 3.48 1.51 -11.63
C ARG A 72 4.26 2.32 -12.67
N LEU A 73 4.55 1.74 -13.83
CA LEU A 73 5.24 2.44 -14.92
C LEU A 73 4.39 3.56 -15.52
N LEU A 74 3.06 3.38 -15.58
CA LEU A 74 2.14 4.43 -16.05
C LEU A 74 1.90 5.52 -14.99
N GLU A 75 1.98 5.19 -13.69
CA GLU A 75 1.94 6.17 -12.60
C GLU A 75 3.15 7.11 -12.64
N ALA A 76 4.34 6.58 -12.92
CA ALA A 76 5.56 7.39 -13.04
C ALA A 76 5.52 8.39 -14.21
N GLY A 77 4.76 8.10 -15.27
CA GLY A 77 4.51 9.05 -16.36
C GLY A 77 5.66 9.24 -17.37
N ASP A 78 6.86 8.72 -17.10
CA ASP A 78 8.07 8.95 -17.93
C ASP A 78 8.10 8.19 -19.26
N GLN A 79 7.24 7.18 -19.41
CA GLN A 79 7.28 6.26 -20.56
C GLN A 79 5.99 6.32 -21.37
N SER A 80 6.12 6.22 -22.70
CA SER A 80 4.97 6.04 -23.58
C SER A 80 4.27 4.69 -23.32
N ILE A 81 2.97 4.62 -23.60
CA ILE A 81 2.17 3.38 -23.47
C ILE A 81 2.81 2.21 -24.24
N THR A 82 3.42 2.50 -25.41
CA THR A 82 4.13 1.51 -26.21
C THR A 82 5.37 0.97 -25.49
N GLN A 83 6.18 1.84 -24.88
CA GLN A 83 7.35 1.43 -24.11
C GLN A 83 6.94 0.61 -22.88
N VAL A 84 5.87 1.01 -22.18
CA VAL A 84 5.35 0.26 -21.03
C VAL A 84 4.87 -1.13 -21.47
N ALA A 85 4.15 -1.23 -22.59
CA ALA A 85 3.68 -2.50 -23.11
C ALA A 85 4.85 -3.47 -23.39
N LEU A 86 5.91 -2.98 -24.04
CA LEU A 86 7.11 -3.78 -24.31
C LEU A 86 7.85 -4.14 -23.02
N ALA A 87 7.99 -3.20 -22.09
CA ALA A 87 8.68 -3.39 -20.82
C ALA A 87 8.02 -4.44 -19.92
N VAL A 88 6.71 -4.65 -20.07
CA VAL A 88 5.96 -5.69 -19.32
C VAL A 88 5.66 -6.93 -20.16
N GLY A 89 6.38 -7.11 -21.28
CA GLY A 89 6.40 -8.35 -22.06
C GLY A 89 5.22 -8.54 -23.01
N TYR A 90 4.58 -7.47 -23.48
CA TYR A 90 3.58 -7.53 -24.55
C TYR A 90 4.20 -7.15 -25.89
N GLU A 91 4.02 -8.01 -26.89
CA GLU A 91 4.51 -7.79 -28.26
C GLU A 91 3.77 -6.67 -29.00
N SER A 92 2.53 -6.37 -28.60
CA SER A 92 1.74 -5.28 -29.19
C SER A 92 1.07 -4.41 -28.13
N PRO A 93 1.09 -3.06 -28.31
CA PRO A 93 0.36 -2.12 -27.44
C PRO A 93 -1.16 -2.37 -27.41
N GLN A 94 -1.71 -2.95 -28.47
CA GLN A 94 -3.14 -3.27 -28.57
C GLN A 94 -3.52 -4.46 -27.67
N ALA A 95 -2.69 -5.52 -27.66
CA ALA A 95 -2.88 -6.64 -26.74
C ALA A 95 -2.72 -6.19 -25.28
N PHE A 96 -1.73 -5.34 -25.01
CA PHE A 96 -1.55 -4.71 -23.71
C PHE A 96 -2.78 -3.90 -23.29
N THR A 97 -3.27 -3.00 -24.14
CA THR A 97 -4.42 -2.12 -23.83
C THR A 97 -5.66 -2.92 -23.46
N ARG A 98 -5.96 -4.01 -24.18
CA ARG A 98 -7.09 -4.89 -23.85
C ARG A 98 -6.91 -5.58 -22.49
N ALA A 99 -5.73 -6.17 -22.26
CA ALA A 99 -5.45 -6.87 -21.02
C ALA A 99 -5.42 -5.92 -19.81
N PHE A 100 -4.84 -4.75 -19.97
CA PHE A 100 -4.80 -3.69 -18.95
C PHE A 100 -6.20 -3.14 -18.65
N GLY A 101 -7.03 -2.95 -19.68
CA GLY A 101 -8.42 -2.54 -19.51
C GLY A 101 -9.27 -3.57 -18.77
N GLN A 102 -9.10 -4.86 -19.09
CA GLN A 102 -9.77 -5.94 -18.35
C GLN A 102 -9.31 -6.02 -16.88
N PHE A 103 -8.05 -5.69 -16.61
CA PHE A 103 -7.47 -5.73 -15.27
C PHE A 103 -7.80 -4.51 -14.40
N THR A 104 -7.84 -3.31 -14.99
CA THR A 104 -7.99 -2.04 -14.26
C THR A 104 -9.34 -1.35 -14.45
N GLY A 105 -10.17 -1.82 -15.40
CA GLY A 105 -11.43 -1.20 -15.77
C GLY A 105 -11.30 0.03 -16.68
N GLN A 106 -10.09 0.46 -17.03
CA GLN A 106 -9.84 1.65 -17.85
C GLN A 106 -8.64 1.47 -18.79
N SER A 107 -8.55 2.28 -19.85
CA SER A 107 -7.43 2.18 -20.80
C SER A 107 -6.12 2.71 -20.19
N PRO A 108 -4.94 2.21 -20.62
CA PRO A 108 -3.64 2.74 -20.18
C PRO A 108 -3.51 4.24 -20.37
N ARG A 109 -4.05 4.78 -21.49
CA ARG A 109 -4.02 6.22 -21.79
C ARG A 109 -4.87 7.02 -20.80
N ALA A 110 -6.09 6.56 -20.53
CA ALA A 110 -6.95 7.21 -19.56
C ALA A 110 -6.34 7.14 -18.14
N PHE A 111 -5.70 6.02 -17.81
CA PHE A 111 -4.97 5.85 -16.55
C PHE A 111 -3.80 6.84 -16.44
N GLN A 112 -2.93 6.91 -17.45
CA GLN A 112 -1.79 7.82 -17.48
C GLN A 112 -2.23 9.29 -17.48
N GLN A 113 -3.26 9.64 -18.25
CA GLN A 113 -3.81 11.01 -18.27
C GLN A 113 -4.41 11.41 -16.91
N LYS A 114 -5.04 10.49 -16.19
CA LYS A 114 -5.54 10.76 -14.84
C LYS A 114 -4.40 11.03 -13.86
N MET A 115 -3.27 10.34 -13.99
CA MET A 115 -2.08 10.54 -13.14
C MET A 115 -1.33 11.83 -13.51
N VAL A 116 -1.09 12.07 -14.80
CA VAL A 116 -0.49 13.32 -15.30
C VAL A 116 -1.34 14.54 -14.94
N ARG A 117 -2.68 14.42 -15.01
CA ARG A 117 -3.61 15.46 -14.55
C ARG A 117 -3.65 15.62 -13.03
N ALA A 118 -3.31 14.58 -12.27
CA ALA A 118 -3.16 14.70 -10.82
C ALA A 118 -1.87 15.45 -10.42
N ILE A 119 -0.83 15.37 -11.27
CA ILE A 119 0.50 15.97 -11.08
C ILE A 119 0.58 17.42 -11.63
N LEU A 120 -0.01 17.71 -12.79
CA LEU A 120 0.16 18.99 -13.49
C LEU A 120 -0.96 20.02 -13.26
N ASP A 121 -2.08 19.64 -12.67
CA ASP A 121 -3.30 20.46 -12.65
C ASP A 121 -3.59 20.96 -11.21
N VAL A 122 -2.91 22.04 -10.82
CA VAL A 122 -3.28 22.83 -9.62
C VAL A 122 -4.68 23.46 -9.82
N ASP A 123 -5.08 23.69 -11.08
CA ASP A 123 -6.35 24.31 -11.46
C ASP A 123 -7.49 23.31 -11.79
N ALA A 124 -7.20 22.06 -12.17
CA ALA A 124 -8.22 21.00 -12.35
C ALA A 124 -8.27 19.96 -11.22
N LEU A 125 -7.98 20.39 -9.99
CA LEU A 125 -8.76 19.90 -8.87
C LEU A 125 -10.25 20.04 -9.25
N PRO A 126 -11.14 19.11 -8.88
CA PRO A 126 -12.55 19.45 -8.90
C PRO A 126 -12.65 20.80 -8.18
N GLN A 127 -13.12 21.84 -8.88
CA GLN A 127 -13.63 23.00 -8.17
C GLN A 127 -14.55 22.43 -7.10
N PRO A 128 -14.42 22.89 -5.84
CA PRO A 128 -15.23 22.36 -4.77
C PRO A 128 -16.65 22.28 -5.31
N ASP A 129 -17.20 21.07 -5.34
CA ASP A 129 -18.64 20.94 -5.47
C ASP A 129 -19.15 21.90 -4.38
N ASP A 130 -19.92 22.93 -4.76
CA ASP A 130 -20.28 24.07 -3.89
C ASP A 130 -21.06 23.63 -2.63
N GLY A 131 -21.23 22.32 -2.41
CA GLY A 131 -21.78 21.68 -1.23
C GLY A 131 -20.86 20.71 -0.45
N VAL A 132 -19.63 20.38 -0.87
CA VAL A 132 -18.72 19.52 -0.07
C VAL A 132 -17.83 20.39 0.81
N ALA A 133 -18.34 20.67 2.02
CA ALA A 133 -17.63 21.39 3.07
C ALA A 133 -16.18 20.93 3.19
N ALA A 134 -15.27 21.89 3.42
CA ALA A 134 -13.88 21.60 3.75
C ALA A 134 -13.83 20.53 4.85
N PRO A 135 -12.87 19.58 4.80
CA PRO A 135 -12.75 18.57 5.84
C PRO A 135 -12.72 19.25 7.20
N ALA A 136 -13.52 18.79 8.15
CA ALA A 136 -13.45 19.30 9.51
C ALA A 136 -12.06 19.00 10.06
N VAL A 137 -11.23 20.04 10.22
CA VAL A 137 -9.86 19.96 10.73
C VAL A 137 -9.84 20.48 12.16
N ARG A 138 -9.13 19.76 13.03
CA ARG A 138 -8.82 20.18 14.38
C ARG A 138 -7.32 20.34 14.51
N ILE A 139 -6.87 21.45 15.08
CA ILE A 139 -5.48 21.60 15.46
C ILE A 139 -5.27 20.85 16.77
N VAL A 140 -4.30 19.94 16.80
CA VAL A 140 -4.01 19.11 17.96
C VAL A 140 -2.52 19.12 18.25
N GLU A 141 -2.19 19.16 19.53
CA GLU A 141 -0.83 18.90 20.01
C GLU A 141 -0.69 17.39 20.23
N HIS A 142 0.25 16.75 19.53
CA HIS A 142 0.51 15.33 19.65
C HIS A 142 1.78 15.12 20.48
N PRO A 143 1.78 14.25 21.52
CA PRO A 143 2.97 13.99 22.30
C PRO A 143 3.99 13.17 21.51
N THR A 144 5.27 13.26 21.88
CA THR A 144 6.28 12.30 21.40
C THR A 144 5.87 10.90 21.82
N ARG A 145 5.91 9.94 20.89
CA ARG A 145 5.57 8.54 21.14
C ARG A 145 6.71 7.63 20.73
N ARG A 146 6.85 6.52 21.45
CA ARG A 146 7.81 5.47 21.12
C ARG A 146 7.03 4.18 20.90
N LEU A 147 7.00 3.70 19.65
CA LEU A 147 6.12 2.62 19.22
C LEU A 147 6.92 1.42 18.69
N HIS A 148 6.37 0.21 18.85
CA HIS A 148 6.87 -0.95 18.13
C HIS A 148 6.48 -0.83 16.67
N ALA A 149 7.46 -0.83 15.77
CA ALA A 149 7.27 -0.54 14.37
C ALA A 149 7.94 -1.56 13.45
N LEU A 150 7.33 -1.76 12.28
CA LEU A 150 7.88 -2.57 11.21
C LEU A 150 7.95 -1.70 9.95
N ARG A 151 9.16 -1.52 9.42
CA ARG A 151 9.37 -0.80 8.17
C ARG A 151 8.67 -1.50 7.02
N HIS A 152 7.91 -0.75 6.23
CA HIS A 152 7.30 -1.27 5.03
C HIS A 152 8.33 -1.46 3.92
N GLN A 153 8.25 -2.61 3.26
CA GLN A 153 9.04 -2.94 2.08
C GLN A 153 8.10 -3.47 1.01
N GLY A 154 8.12 -2.85 -0.16
CA GLY A 154 7.30 -3.24 -1.30
C GLY A 154 6.34 -2.14 -1.78
N PRO A 155 5.33 -2.51 -2.58
CA PRO A 155 4.34 -1.57 -3.10
C PRO A 155 3.38 -1.08 -2.01
N PHE A 156 2.91 0.17 -2.12
CA PHE A 156 1.92 0.78 -1.21
C PHE A 156 0.69 -0.12 -0.96
N SER A 157 0.20 -0.83 -1.99
CA SER A 157 -0.94 -1.74 -1.88
C SER A 157 -0.73 -2.90 -0.90
N THR A 158 0.52 -3.20 -0.50
CA THR A 158 0.84 -4.25 0.46
C THR A 158 1.04 -3.73 1.89
N ILE A 159 0.85 -2.44 2.17
CA ILE A 159 0.85 -1.88 3.55
C ILE A 159 -0.03 -2.68 4.53
N PRO A 160 -1.26 -3.13 4.17
CA PRO A 160 -2.05 -3.99 5.07
C PRO A 160 -1.36 -5.29 5.47
N HIS A 161 -0.45 -5.81 4.63
CA HIS A 161 0.36 -7.00 4.93
C HIS A 161 1.41 -6.68 6.00
N THR A 162 2.07 -5.51 5.93
CA THR A 162 3.02 -5.05 6.95
C THR A 162 2.34 -4.91 8.31
N HIS A 163 1.15 -4.28 8.37
CA HIS A 163 0.35 -4.21 9.60
C HIS A 163 -0.02 -5.60 10.15
N ARG A 164 -0.35 -6.54 9.27
CA ARG A 164 -0.65 -7.93 9.67
C ARG A 164 0.58 -8.64 10.23
N ARG A 165 1.75 -8.47 9.61
CA ARG A 165 3.02 -9.04 10.07
C ARG A 165 3.43 -8.47 11.43
N LEU A 166 3.37 -7.16 11.61
CA LEU A 166 3.65 -6.52 12.90
C LEU A 166 2.76 -7.07 14.01
N ARG A 167 1.45 -7.23 13.76
CA ARG A 167 0.53 -7.88 14.70
C ARG A 167 0.90 -9.32 15.01
N GLN A 168 1.36 -10.10 14.03
CA GLN A 168 1.81 -11.47 14.26
C GLN A 168 3.04 -11.51 15.16
N HIS A 169 3.97 -10.57 14.98
CA HIS A 169 5.16 -10.44 15.82
C HIS A 169 4.85 -10.02 17.26
N ALA A 170 3.77 -9.27 17.49
CA ALA A 170 3.31 -8.94 18.84
C ALA A 170 2.96 -10.20 19.68
N GLY A 171 2.64 -11.33 19.03
CA GLY A 171 2.29 -12.57 19.73
C GLY A 171 1.05 -12.38 20.61
N THR A 172 1.22 -12.54 21.92
CA THR A 172 0.16 -12.34 22.93
C THR A 172 0.15 -10.93 23.52
N ALA A 173 1.09 -10.06 23.16
CA ALA A 173 1.15 -8.69 23.66
C ALA A 173 -0.11 -7.90 23.27
N ARG A 174 -0.65 -7.16 24.23
CA ARG A 174 -1.83 -6.33 24.05
C ARG A 174 -1.48 -5.08 23.26
N ILE A 175 -2.08 -4.94 22.08
CA ILE A 175 -1.99 -3.72 21.27
C ILE A 175 -3.08 -2.74 21.73
N THR A 176 -2.70 -1.57 22.21
CA THR A 176 -3.63 -0.50 22.59
C THR A 176 -3.99 0.38 21.41
N ASP A 177 -3.00 0.77 20.62
CA ASP A 177 -3.16 1.70 19.51
C ASP A 177 -2.45 1.23 18.25
N ARG A 178 -2.93 1.68 17.10
CA ARG A 178 -2.41 1.30 15.78
C ARG A 178 -2.18 2.52 14.93
N TRP A 179 -1.00 2.59 14.36
CA TRP A 179 -0.48 3.76 13.69
C TRP A 179 0.14 3.40 12.34
N GLY A 180 0.00 4.30 11.38
CA GLY A 180 0.82 4.41 10.19
C GLY A 180 1.64 5.69 10.29
N ALA A 181 2.93 5.63 9.95
CA ALA A 181 3.77 6.82 9.89
C ALA A 181 4.44 6.89 8.52
N SER A 182 4.14 7.95 7.77
CA SER A 182 4.70 8.24 6.45
C SER A 182 5.68 9.41 6.57
N PHE A 183 6.96 9.16 6.28
CA PHE A 183 8.02 10.17 6.37
C PHE A 183 8.26 10.89 5.04
N ASP A 184 7.87 10.28 3.92
CA ASP A 184 8.00 10.86 2.59
C ASP A 184 6.63 10.86 1.89
N GLU A 185 6.40 11.79 0.95
CA GLU A 185 5.28 11.69 0.03
C GLU A 185 5.47 10.46 -0.89
N PRO A 186 4.40 9.73 -1.26
CA PRO A 186 4.52 8.58 -2.16
C PRO A 186 4.90 8.92 -3.62
N GLU A 187 5.50 10.09 -3.89
CA GLU A 187 5.93 10.49 -5.22
C GLU A 187 7.42 10.19 -5.43
N GLY A 188 7.71 9.29 -6.38
CA GLY A 188 9.06 9.03 -6.85
C GLY A 188 9.59 7.64 -6.50
N SER A 189 10.24 7.03 -7.49
CA SER A 189 10.69 5.64 -7.59
C SER A 189 11.83 5.23 -6.65
N ILE A 190 12.08 5.95 -5.55
CA ILE A 190 13.16 5.65 -4.60
C ILE A 190 12.62 5.70 -3.15
N GLY A 191 12.05 4.59 -2.71
CA GLY A 191 11.90 4.27 -1.29
C GLY A 191 10.99 5.18 -0.47
N PHE A 192 9.69 5.15 -0.72
CA PHE A 192 8.67 5.65 0.23
C PHE A 192 8.90 5.06 1.63
N ARG A 193 9.25 5.91 2.60
CA ARG A 193 9.50 5.50 3.99
C ARG A 193 8.20 5.49 4.78
N TYR A 194 7.66 4.29 4.95
CA TYR A 194 6.49 4.04 5.79
C TYR A 194 6.75 3.00 6.87
N TYR A 195 6.12 3.22 8.02
CA TYR A 195 6.11 2.28 9.14
C TYR A 195 4.67 1.94 9.51
N ALA A 196 4.38 0.64 9.62
CA ALA A 196 3.30 0.21 10.48
C ALA A 196 3.83 0.27 11.91
N ALA A 197 3.06 0.84 12.83
CA ALA A 197 3.47 0.99 14.22
C ALA A 197 2.30 0.69 15.16
N VAL A 198 2.61 0.22 16.36
CA VAL A 198 1.62 -0.06 17.40
C VAL A 198 2.13 0.35 18.76
N ASP A 199 1.19 0.78 19.60
CA ASP A 199 1.44 1.01 21.02
C ASP A 199 1.05 -0.25 21.80
N SER A 200 1.87 -0.61 22.78
CA SER A 200 1.71 -1.80 23.61
C SER A 200 2.37 -1.56 24.96
N PRO A 201 1.63 -1.73 26.07
CA PRO A 201 2.21 -1.66 27.41
C PRO A 201 2.91 -2.95 27.83
N ASP A 202 2.68 -4.05 27.10
CA ASP A 202 3.25 -5.35 27.41
C ASP A 202 4.64 -5.49 26.75
N ALA A 203 5.50 -6.34 27.34
CA ALA A 203 6.78 -6.68 26.74
C ALA A 203 6.60 -7.41 25.41
N TRP A 204 7.42 -7.05 24.42
CA TRP A 204 7.40 -7.68 23.10
C TRP A 204 8.44 -8.78 22.99
N PRO A 205 8.16 -9.86 22.23
CA PRO A 205 9.19 -10.81 21.84
C PRO A 205 10.33 -10.10 21.11
N GLU A 206 11.56 -10.57 21.30
CA GLU A 206 12.69 -10.10 20.50
C GLU A 206 12.52 -10.55 19.05
N VAL A 207 12.18 -9.61 18.18
CA VAL A 207 12.00 -9.82 16.75
C VAL A 207 12.94 -8.86 16.02
N PRO A 208 13.98 -9.35 15.32
CA PRO A 208 14.99 -8.48 14.70
C PRO A 208 14.45 -7.47 13.68
N GLU A 209 13.31 -7.76 13.06
CA GLU A 209 12.67 -6.87 12.07
C GLU A 209 11.79 -5.78 12.69
N VAL A 210 11.43 -5.91 13.97
CA VAL A 210 10.60 -4.93 14.69
C VAL A 210 11.53 -4.00 15.46
N GLU A 211 11.42 -2.71 15.18
CA GLU A 211 12.22 -1.67 15.83
C GLU A 211 11.37 -0.75 16.70
N MET A 212 12.02 -0.01 17.59
CA MET A 212 11.36 1.07 18.32
C MET A 212 11.44 2.35 17.49
N LEU A 213 10.30 2.81 16.98
CA LEU A 213 10.20 4.06 16.24
C LEU A 213 9.80 5.19 17.19
N ASP A 214 10.64 6.22 17.24
CA ASP A 214 10.31 7.49 17.90
C ASP A 214 9.55 8.38 16.90
N ILE A 215 8.28 8.66 17.21
CA ILE A 215 7.44 9.62 16.50
C ILE A 215 7.55 10.96 17.24
N PRO A 216 8.14 11.99 16.62
CA PRO A 216 8.23 13.31 17.24
C PRO A 216 6.85 13.87 17.57
N GLY A 217 6.73 14.51 18.73
CA GLY A 217 5.56 15.29 19.08
C GLY A 217 5.47 16.61 18.31
N GLY A 218 4.50 17.43 18.69
CA GLY A 218 4.31 18.79 18.19
C GLY A 218 2.89 19.03 17.65
N CYS A 219 2.73 20.14 16.92
CA CYS A 219 1.46 20.55 16.36
C CYS A 219 1.12 19.77 15.08
N TYR A 220 -0.14 19.34 14.96
CA TYR A 220 -0.69 18.61 13.82
C TYR A 220 -2.10 19.13 13.46
N ALA A 221 -2.43 19.12 12.17
CA ALA A 221 -3.81 19.22 11.72
C ALA A 221 -4.42 17.83 11.59
N ALA A 222 -5.47 17.58 12.37
CA ALA A 222 -6.15 16.30 12.45
C ALA A 222 -7.52 16.32 11.76
N HIS A 223 -7.74 15.36 10.87
CA HIS A 223 -9.03 15.10 10.22
C HIS A 223 -9.46 13.66 10.44
N ARG A 224 -10.74 13.44 10.78
CA ARG A 224 -11.29 12.09 10.94
C ARG A 224 -11.91 11.62 9.63
N LEU A 225 -11.28 10.64 9.00
CA LEU A 225 -11.83 9.93 7.86
C LEU A 225 -12.84 8.88 8.32
N ALA A 226 -14.05 8.94 7.77
CA ALA A 226 -15.08 7.92 7.90
C ALA A 226 -15.21 7.15 6.57
N GLY A 227 -14.67 5.93 6.51
CA GLY A 227 -14.70 5.13 5.29
C GLY A 227 -13.45 4.27 5.07
N PRO A 228 -13.35 3.62 3.90
CA PRO A 228 -12.31 2.64 3.61
C PRO A 228 -10.92 3.27 3.54
N TYR A 229 -9.90 2.47 3.87
CA TYR A 229 -8.49 2.90 3.83
C TYR A 229 -8.01 3.34 2.45
N SER A 230 -8.68 2.90 1.37
CA SER A 230 -8.40 3.38 0.01
C SER A 230 -8.65 4.88 -0.18
N GLN A 231 -9.38 5.54 0.73
CA GLN A 231 -9.63 6.98 0.70
C GLN A 231 -8.59 7.79 1.48
N ILE A 232 -7.67 7.17 2.22
CA ILE A 232 -6.67 7.87 3.06
C ILE A 232 -5.86 8.85 2.23
N ASN A 233 -5.24 8.42 1.12
CA ASN A 233 -4.41 9.30 0.29
C ASN A 233 -5.22 10.47 -0.28
N ALA A 234 -6.46 10.23 -0.71
CA ALA A 234 -7.33 11.29 -1.22
C ALA A 234 -7.68 12.32 -0.13
N ALA A 235 -7.92 11.86 1.10
CA ALA A 235 -8.22 12.72 2.25
C ALA A 235 -6.99 13.52 2.71
N VAL A 236 -5.81 12.89 2.82
CA VAL A 236 -4.54 13.58 3.12
C VAL A 236 -4.26 14.64 2.06
N ARG A 237 -4.36 14.30 0.77
CA ARG A 237 -4.21 15.25 -0.34
C ARG A 237 -5.18 16.43 -0.23
N ALA A 238 -6.42 16.18 0.17
CA ALA A 238 -7.39 17.26 0.39
C ALA A 238 -6.99 18.20 1.54
N LEU A 239 -6.33 17.71 2.59
CA LEU A 239 -5.80 18.57 3.67
C LEU A 239 -4.70 19.50 3.14
N TYR A 240 -3.73 18.96 2.40
CA TYR A 240 -2.62 19.76 1.83
C TYR A 240 -3.08 20.76 0.78
N ILE A 241 -4.07 20.40 -0.05
CA ILE A 241 -4.44 21.21 -1.21
C ILE A 241 -5.61 22.17 -0.92
N ARG A 242 -6.59 21.75 -0.11
CA ARG A 242 -7.82 22.54 0.12
C ARG A 242 -7.81 23.29 1.45
N TRP A 243 -7.25 22.69 2.50
CA TRP A 243 -7.27 23.29 3.83
C TRP A 243 -6.00 24.09 4.13
N LEU A 244 -4.83 23.50 3.93
CA LEU A 244 -3.54 24.07 4.33
C LEU A 244 -3.28 25.47 3.73
N PRO A 245 -3.55 25.76 2.43
CA PRO A 245 -3.25 27.07 1.86
C PRO A 245 -4.01 28.24 2.48
N ALA A 246 -5.21 27.98 3.02
CA ALA A 246 -6.05 28.98 3.68
C ALA A 246 -5.97 28.91 5.22
N SER A 247 -5.13 28.02 5.78
CA SER A 247 -5.12 27.70 7.21
C SER A 247 -4.28 28.66 8.06
N GLY A 248 -3.35 29.40 7.45
CA GLY A 248 -2.33 30.18 8.16
C GLY A 248 -1.18 29.35 8.73
N TYR A 249 -1.13 28.05 8.43
CA TYR A 249 -0.04 27.14 8.81
C TYR A 249 0.80 26.74 7.60
N GLU A 250 2.05 26.37 7.87
CA GLU A 250 2.95 25.75 6.91
C GLU A 250 3.09 24.25 7.22
N PRO A 251 3.38 23.43 6.19
CA PRO A 251 3.79 22.05 6.43
C PRO A 251 5.09 22.00 7.23
N ASP A 252 5.29 20.89 7.94
CA ASP A 252 6.48 20.61 8.75
C ASP A 252 7.08 19.26 8.32
N ASP A 253 8.38 19.06 8.51
CA ASP A 253 9.15 17.90 8.02
C ASP A 253 8.91 16.60 8.83
N ARG A 254 8.08 16.67 9.87
CA ARG A 254 7.64 15.49 10.64
C ARG A 254 6.84 14.51 9.77
N PRO A 255 6.62 13.26 10.22
CA PRO A 255 5.82 12.30 9.46
C PRO A 255 4.32 12.62 9.52
N THR A 256 3.61 12.34 8.42
CA THR A 256 2.14 12.23 8.43
C THR A 256 1.74 10.96 9.16
N LEU A 257 0.76 11.07 10.05
CA LEU A 257 0.32 9.97 10.92
C LEU A 257 -1.10 9.52 10.58
N GLU A 258 -1.31 8.21 10.60
CA GLU A 258 -2.59 7.54 10.44
C GLU A 258 -2.93 6.82 11.73
N HIS A 259 -3.91 7.29 12.51
CA HIS A 259 -4.34 6.63 13.73
C HIS A 259 -5.61 5.80 13.48
N TYR A 260 -5.47 4.48 13.51
CA TYR A 260 -6.53 3.52 13.17
C TYR A 260 -7.42 3.17 14.38
N LEU A 261 -8.49 3.94 14.57
CA LEU A 261 -9.38 3.86 15.74
C LEU A 261 -10.18 2.56 15.84
N ASN A 262 -10.47 1.92 14.69
CA ASN A 262 -11.15 0.63 14.63
C ASN A 262 -10.55 -0.26 13.53
N SER A 263 -11.07 -1.47 13.38
CA SER A 263 -10.48 -2.51 12.52
C SER A 263 -11.48 -3.06 11.51
N PRO A 264 -11.04 -3.41 10.28
CA PRO A 264 -11.87 -4.12 9.30
C PRO A 264 -12.24 -5.54 9.74
N ARG A 265 -11.68 -6.03 10.86
CA ARG A 265 -12.11 -7.28 11.51
C ARG A 265 -13.32 -7.11 12.41
N GLN A 266 -13.63 -5.88 12.80
CA GLN A 266 -14.66 -5.53 13.78
C GLN A 266 -15.84 -4.81 13.13
N VAL A 267 -15.57 -4.01 12.08
CA VAL A 267 -16.57 -3.15 11.44
C VAL A 267 -16.49 -3.25 9.92
N SER A 268 -17.55 -2.84 9.23
CA SER A 268 -17.58 -2.76 7.77
C SER A 268 -16.68 -1.64 7.24
N GLN A 269 -16.39 -1.65 5.93
CA GLN A 269 -15.55 -0.62 5.30
C GLN A 269 -16.09 0.81 5.46
N ALA A 270 -17.42 1.00 5.47
CA ALA A 270 -18.06 2.30 5.65
C ALA A 270 -17.97 2.83 7.10
N GLU A 271 -17.82 1.91 8.05
CA GLU A 271 -17.74 2.20 9.49
C GLU A 271 -16.31 2.38 9.98
N LEU A 272 -15.31 2.16 9.11
CA LEU A 272 -13.92 2.42 9.43
C LEU A 272 -13.70 3.89 9.81
N ARG A 273 -12.88 4.10 10.84
CA ARG A 273 -12.52 5.42 11.36
C ARG A 273 -11.01 5.50 11.51
N THR A 274 -10.42 6.48 10.83
CA THR A 274 -8.99 6.77 10.89
C THR A 274 -8.81 8.27 11.12
N ASP A 275 -8.07 8.65 12.16
CA ASP A 275 -7.62 10.03 12.30
C ASP A 275 -6.35 10.21 11.45
N LEU A 276 -6.38 11.19 10.56
CA LEU A 276 -5.28 11.58 9.68
C LEU A 276 -4.66 12.85 10.25
N LEU A 277 -3.38 12.81 10.58
CA LEU A 277 -2.66 13.93 11.19
C LEU A 277 -1.55 14.36 10.24
N ILE A 278 -1.69 15.54 9.65
CA ILE A 278 -0.61 16.17 8.88
C ILE A 278 0.19 17.12 9.79
N PRO A 279 1.52 17.09 9.76
CA PRO A 279 2.36 17.91 10.60
C PRO A 279 2.35 19.35 10.09
N ILE A 280 2.19 20.29 11.01
CA ILE A 280 2.11 21.70 10.71
C ILE A 280 2.93 22.52 11.69
N ARG A 281 3.35 23.70 11.24
CA ARG A 281 3.99 24.73 12.05
C ARG A 281 3.32 26.07 11.79
N HIS A 282 3.39 26.97 12.76
CA HIS A 282 2.93 28.34 12.54
C HIS A 282 3.79 29.00 11.46
N THR A 283 3.14 29.74 10.55
CA THR A 283 3.83 30.71 9.71
C THR A 283 4.58 31.66 10.64
N GLY A 284 5.91 31.66 10.56
CA GLY A 284 6.71 32.60 11.31
C GLY A 284 6.24 34.01 10.95
N THR A 285 5.76 34.78 11.94
CA THR A 285 5.67 36.22 11.74
C THR A 285 7.11 36.70 11.56
N PRO A 286 7.43 37.47 10.50
CA PRO A 286 8.78 38.01 10.31
C PRO A 286 9.23 38.87 11.50
#